data_AF-A0A2V8X3Y5-F1
#
_entry.id   AF-A0A2V8X3Y5-F1
#
_cell.length_a   1.000
_cell.length_b   1.000
_cell.length_c   1.000
_cell.angle_alpha   90.00
_cell.angle_beta   90.00
_cell.angle_gamma   90.00
#
_symmetry.space_group_name_H-M   'P 1'
#
loop_
_entity.id
_entity.type
_entity.pdbx_description
1 polymer ?
#
loop_
_entity_poly.entity_id
_entity_poly.type
_entity_poly.pdbx_seq_one_letter_code
_entity_poly.pdbx_strand_id
1 'polypeptide(L)'
;MAEELRSNQHHEDIGFEREDMGARNVYAFLIALALMGVLVHFVVKGIYGFMDSYEKAHQPPANPLATATETTRAPGKDIPNKFPLPRLEENERLEIKDFRMQEEQTLNSYGWVDQQNGVVRIPIDRAMQLLAQRGLPTRPQIGTVPPSPVNVAKQAAERSDTSEKQRKKE
;
A
#
# COMPACT_ATOMS: atom_id res chain seq x y z
N MET A 1 31.59 -71.64 -54.33
CA MET A 1 32.59 -70.95 -53.50
C MET A 1 32.22 -69.48 -53.56
N ALA A 2 31.37 -68.98 -52.66
CA ALA A 2 31.65 -68.64 -51.26
C ALA A 2 32.59 -67.43 -51.14
N GLU A 3 32.20 -66.50 -50.24
CA GLU A 3 32.87 -65.25 -49.82
C GLU A 3 32.64 -64.02 -50.74
N GLU A 4 32.41 -62.80 -50.25
CA GLU A 4 32.24 -62.31 -48.89
C GLU A 4 31.57 -60.92 -48.91
N LEU A 5 30.82 -60.67 -47.85
CA LEU A 5 30.36 -59.40 -47.28
C LEU A 5 31.29 -58.21 -47.53
N ARG A 6 30.87 -57.14 -48.22
CA ARG A 6 31.26 -55.75 -47.89
C ARG A 6 30.15 -54.75 -48.18
N SER A 7 29.53 -54.32 -47.08
CA SER A 7 29.12 -52.95 -46.76
C SER A 7 28.93 -51.99 -47.94
N ASN A 8 27.68 -51.64 -48.21
CA ASN A 8 27.38 -50.41 -48.94
C ASN A 8 26.39 -49.56 -48.15
N GLN A 9 26.80 -49.11 -46.96
CA GLN A 9 26.21 -47.93 -46.34
C GLN A 9 26.68 -46.70 -47.10
N HIS A 10 25.94 -46.31 -48.13
CA HIS A 10 26.03 -44.96 -48.68
C HIS A 10 25.32 -44.02 -47.69
N HIS A 11 26.09 -43.37 -46.82
CA HIS A 11 25.61 -42.16 -46.16
C HIS A 11 25.58 -41.06 -47.23
N GLU A 12 24.39 -40.52 -47.53
CA GLU A 12 24.31 -39.26 -48.28
C GLU A 12 25.14 -38.21 -47.54
N ASP A 13 26.10 -37.63 -48.25
CA ASP A 13 26.93 -36.54 -47.74
C ASP A 13 26.01 -35.42 -47.27
N ILE A 14 25.88 -35.28 -45.96
CA ILE A 14 25.23 -34.14 -45.32
C ILE A 14 26.18 -32.96 -45.59
N GLY A 15 25.91 -32.22 -46.67
CA GLY A 15 26.71 -31.05 -47.03
C GLY A 15 26.62 -30.00 -45.92
N PHE A 16 27.70 -29.80 -45.19
CA PHE A 16 27.83 -28.69 -44.25
C PHE A 16 28.28 -27.43 -45.00
N GLU A 17 27.66 -26.30 -44.68
CA GLU A 17 27.98 -24.98 -45.24
C GLU A 17 29.45 -24.62 -44.93
N ARG A 18 30.26 -24.29 -45.94
CA ARG A 18 31.72 -24.13 -45.82
C ARG A 18 32.19 -22.70 -45.61
N GLU A 19 31.29 -21.76 -45.35
CA GLU A 19 31.65 -20.36 -45.17
C GLU A 19 30.93 -19.77 -43.95
N ASP A 20 31.62 -19.75 -42.81
CA ASP A 20 31.18 -18.99 -41.65
C ASP A 20 31.15 -17.49 -41.98
N MET A 21 30.13 -16.78 -41.51
CA MET A 21 30.05 -15.33 -41.70
C MET A 21 31.30 -14.66 -41.13
N GLY A 22 32.13 -14.09 -42.00
CA GLY A 22 33.38 -13.46 -41.58
C GLY A 22 33.16 -12.38 -40.53
N ALA A 23 33.94 -12.40 -39.44
CA ALA A 23 33.80 -11.49 -38.29
C ALA A 23 33.73 -10.00 -38.68
N ARG A 24 34.38 -9.60 -39.78
CA ARG A 24 34.31 -8.24 -40.34
C ARG A 24 32.87 -7.79 -40.64
N ASN A 25 32.05 -8.67 -41.20
CA ASN A 25 30.66 -8.36 -41.56
C ASN A 25 29.80 -8.23 -40.31
N VAL A 26 30.08 -9.03 -39.28
CA VAL A 26 29.44 -8.94 -37.96
C VAL A 26 29.76 -7.59 -37.30
N TYR A 27 31.03 -7.18 -37.28
CA TYR A 27 31.39 -5.88 -36.71
C TYR A 27 30.82 -4.70 -37.50
N ALA A 28 30.82 -4.77 -38.84
CA ALA A 28 30.21 -3.74 -39.68
C ALA A 28 28.70 -3.61 -39.39
N PHE A 29 28.00 -4.73 -39.21
CA PHE A 29 26.59 -4.75 -38.84
C PHE A 29 26.34 -4.12 -37.47
N LEU A 30 27.14 -4.48 -36.45
CA LEU A 30 27.00 -3.92 -35.09
C LEU A 30 27.25 -2.40 -35.07
N ILE A 31 28.24 -1.92 -35.81
CA ILE A 31 28.52 -0.49 -35.92
C ILE A 31 27.36 0.22 -36.63
N ALA A 32 26.85 -0.34 -37.73
CA ALA A 32 25.71 0.22 -38.44
C ALA A 32 24.46 0.29 -37.53
N LEU A 33 24.20 -0.76 -36.74
CA LEU A 33 23.09 -0.81 -35.79
C LEU A 33 23.23 0.22 -34.68
N ALA A 34 24.44 0.39 -34.13
CA ALA A 34 24.71 1.41 -33.12
C ALA A 34 24.52 2.83 -33.69
N LEU A 35 25.04 3.11 -34.88
CA LEU A 35 24.87 4.40 -35.56
C LEU A 35 23.40 4.69 -35.86
N MET A 36 22.63 3.68 -36.29
CA MET A 36 21.19 3.82 -36.49
C MET A 36 20.46 4.12 -35.19
N GLY A 37 20.79 3.45 -34.08
CA GLY A 37 20.23 3.74 -32.77
C GLY A 37 20.52 5.16 -32.30
N VAL A 38 21.76 5.62 -32.49
CA VAL A 38 22.17 7.00 -32.19
C VAL A 38 21.40 8.00 -33.06
N LEU A 39 21.25 7.73 -34.36
CA LEU A 39 20.48 8.56 -35.27
C LEU A 39 19.02 8.68 -34.80
N VAL A 40 18.37 7.56 -34.49
CA VAL A 40 16.98 7.54 -33.97
C VAL A 40 16.88 8.35 -32.67
N HIS A 41 17.83 8.21 -31.75
CA HIS A 41 17.86 8.99 -30.52
C HIS A 41 17.88 10.50 -30.78
N PHE A 42 18.73 10.97 -31.69
CA PHE A 42 18.80 12.38 -32.06
C PHE A 42 17.55 12.87 -32.78
N VAL A 43 16.96 12.06 -33.67
CA VAL A 43 15.70 12.38 -34.36
C VAL A 43 14.56 12.55 -33.35
N VAL A 44 14.42 11.62 -32.41
CA VAL A 44 13.41 11.69 -31.34
C VAL A 44 13.62 12.94 -30.48
N LYS A 45 14.86 13.21 -30.06
CA LYS A 45 15.19 14.42 -29.29
C LYS A 45 14.88 15.70 -30.07
N GLY A 46 15.13 15.72 -31.37
CA GLY A 46 14.80 16.82 -32.27
C GLY A 46 13.30 17.05 -32.39
N ILE A 47 12.51 15.99 -32.60
CA ILE A 47 11.05 16.06 -32.65
C ILE A 47 10.49 16.60 -31.33
N TYR A 48 10.92 16.04 -30.19
CA TYR A 48 10.45 16.52 -28.89
C TYR A 48 10.81 17.99 -28.64
N GLY A 49 12.03 18.40 -28.98
CA GLY A 49 12.46 19.80 -28.83
C GLY A 49 11.69 20.77 -29.74
N PHE A 50 11.44 20.37 -30.99
CA PHE A 50 10.66 21.16 -31.95
C PHE A 50 9.20 21.29 -31.51
N MET A 51 8.58 20.18 -31.09
CA MET A 51 7.18 20.17 -30.66
C MET A 51 6.97 20.95 -29.35
N ASP A 52 7.89 20.81 -28.38
CA ASP A 52 7.87 21.59 -27.14
C ASP A 52 8.04 23.11 -27.41
N SER A 53 8.91 23.48 -28.36
CA SER A 53 9.07 24.89 -28.77
C SER A 53 7.83 25.43 -29.48
N TYR A 54 7.23 24.62 -30.35
CA TYR A 54 6.02 24.97 -31.10
C TYR A 54 4.81 25.14 -30.17
N GLU A 55 4.63 24.22 -29.21
CA GLU A 55 3.56 24.29 -28.21
C GLU A 55 3.72 25.51 -27.31
N LYS A 56 4.92 25.79 -26.78
CA LYS A 56 5.16 27.01 -25.96
C LYS A 56 4.80 28.31 -26.68
N ALA A 57 4.99 28.37 -28.00
CA ALA A 57 4.66 29.54 -28.79
C ALA A 57 3.15 29.71 -29.06
N HIS A 58 2.35 28.65 -28.98
CA HIS A 58 0.92 28.65 -29.32
C HIS A 58 0.01 28.25 -28.16
N GLN A 59 0.53 28.20 -26.93
CA GLN A 59 -0.29 27.93 -25.75
C GLN A 59 -1.27 29.08 -25.51
N PRO A 60 -2.60 28.80 -25.48
CA PRO A 60 -3.55 29.79 -25.00
C PRO A 60 -3.23 30.11 -23.53
N PRO A 61 -3.36 31.39 -23.10
CA PRO A 61 -3.08 31.77 -21.72
C PRO A 61 -3.92 30.90 -20.79
N ALA A 62 -3.25 30.29 -19.80
CA ALA A 62 -3.89 29.45 -18.81
C ALA A 62 -5.07 30.21 -18.18
N ASN A 63 -6.26 29.63 -18.25
CA ASN A 63 -7.46 30.23 -17.67
C ASN A 63 -7.18 30.59 -16.21
N PRO A 64 -7.53 31.78 -15.72
CA PRO A 64 -7.21 32.22 -14.35
C PRO A 64 -7.94 31.41 -13.26
N LEU A 65 -8.86 30.52 -13.65
CA LEU A 65 -9.52 29.54 -12.78
C LEU A 65 -8.90 28.12 -12.85
N ALA A 66 -8.01 27.88 -13.82
CA ALA A 66 -7.15 26.71 -13.82
C ALA A 66 -6.02 26.96 -12.83
N THR A 67 -6.33 26.72 -11.55
CA THR A 67 -5.31 26.51 -10.53
C THR A 67 -4.29 25.54 -11.10
N ALA A 68 -3.02 25.93 -11.11
CA ALA A 68 -1.93 25.19 -11.74
C ALA A 68 -1.93 23.72 -11.31
N THR A 69 -2.60 22.87 -12.08
CA THR A 69 -2.33 21.44 -12.06
C THR A 69 -1.03 21.33 -12.81
N GLU A 70 0.03 21.18 -12.04
CA GLU A 70 1.32 20.73 -12.52
C GLU A 70 1.07 19.66 -13.59
N THR A 71 1.60 19.95 -14.78
CA THR A 71 1.64 19.04 -15.92
C THR A 71 1.88 17.61 -15.45
N THR A 72 1.08 16.68 -15.95
CA THR A 72 1.11 15.21 -15.76
C THR A 72 2.43 14.55 -16.20
N ARG A 73 3.59 15.16 -16.01
CA ARG A 73 4.87 14.60 -16.45
C ARG A 73 6.05 14.95 -15.55
N ALA A 74 5.86 14.82 -14.25
CA ALA A 74 6.86 14.26 -13.35
C ALA A 74 6.12 13.86 -12.09
N PRO A 75 6.29 12.64 -11.53
CA PRO A 75 5.99 12.47 -10.13
C PRO A 75 7.00 13.38 -9.39
N GLY A 76 6.57 14.60 -9.09
CA GLY A 76 7.28 15.49 -8.20
C GLY A 76 7.53 14.70 -6.92
N LYS A 77 8.80 14.54 -6.57
CA LYS A 77 9.28 13.87 -5.36
C LYS A 77 8.75 14.54 -4.07
N ASP A 78 8.10 15.68 -4.24
CA ASP A 78 7.64 16.57 -3.21
C ASP A 78 6.14 16.82 -3.45
N ILE A 79 5.28 15.83 -3.17
CA ILE A 79 3.86 16.12 -2.96
C ILE A 79 3.83 17.02 -1.73
N PRO A 80 3.55 18.33 -1.86
CA PRO A 80 3.64 19.21 -0.73
C PRO A 80 2.59 18.76 0.28
N ASN A 81 3.00 18.82 1.56
CA ASN A 81 2.26 18.60 2.79
C ASN A 81 1.03 19.54 2.94
N LYS A 82 0.27 19.76 1.87
CA LYS A 82 -0.75 20.79 1.67
C LYS A 82 -2.13 20.21 1.35
N PHE A 83 -2.26 18.89 1.25
CA PHE A 83 -3.58 18.26 1.15
C PHE A 83 -4.31 18.41 2.49
N PRO A 84 -5.56 18.93 2.54
CA PRO A 84 -6.32 19.03 3.78
C PRO A 84 -6.61 17.63 4.35
N LEU A 85 -6.75 17.51 5.67
CA LEU A 85 -7.12 16.24 6.31
C LEU A 85 -8.59 15.88 5.97
N PRO A 86 -8.93 14.58 5.83
CA PRO A 86 -8.07 13.41 5.96
C PRO A 86 -7.26 13.10 4.69
N ARG A 87 -6.02 12.65 4.88
CA ARG A 87 -5.13 12.23 3.79
C ARG A 87 -5.21 10.73 3.56
N LEU A 88 -4.73 10.29 2.40
CA LEU A 88 -4.48 8.87 2.16
C LEU A 88 -3.45 8.38 3.17
N GLU A 89 -3.78 7.32 3.92
CA GLU A 89 -2.86 6.65 4.81
C GLU A 89 -1.83 5.88 3.98
N GLU A 90 -0.55 6.21 4.11
CA GLU A 90 0.52 5.61 3.29
C GLU A 90 1.13 4.38 3.97
N ASN A 91 1.02 4.27 5.30
CA ASN A 91 1.77 3.29 6.09
C ASN A 91 0.89 2.43 7.01
N GLU A 92 -0.31 2.08 6.56
CA GLU A 92 -1.30 1.29 7.31
C GLU A 92 -0.70 0.02 7.97
N ARG A 93 0.21 -0.67 7.27
CA ARG A 93 0.83 -1.92 7.79
C ARG A 93 1.69 -1.70 9.02
N LEU A 94 2.43 -0.59 9.09
CA LEU A 94 3.28 -0.28 10.24
C LEU A 94 2.43 0.16 11.43
N GLU A 95 1.44 1.01 11.18
CA GLU A 95 0.53 1.49 12.21
C GLU A 95 -0.25 0.35 12.88
N ILE A 96 -0.81 -0.58 12.09
CA ILE A 96 -1.50 -1.77 12.63
C ILE A 96 -0.55 -2.66 13.45
N LYS A 97 0.71 -2.79 13.02
CA LYS A 97 1.70 -3.60 13.76
C LYS A 97 1.99 -2.97 15.11
N ASP A 98 2.26 -1.67 15.14
CA ASP A 98 2.59 -0.96 16.38
C ASP A 98 1.41 -0.95 17.34
N PHE A 99 0.19 -0.75 16.83
CA PHE A 99 -1.04 -0.88 17.59
C PHE A 99 -1.15 -2.27 18.24
N ARG A 100 -0.99 -3.35 17.47
CA ARG A 100 -1.04 -4.73 17.99
C ARG A 100 0.04 -5.00 19.05
N MET A 101 1.25 -4.49 18.86
CA MET A 101 2.33 -4.64 19.84
C MET A 101 2.01 -3.94 21.16
N GLN A 102 1.39 -2.76 21.11
CA GLN A 102 0.96 -2.04 22.32
C GLN A 102 -0.17 -2.76 23.05
N GLU A 103 -1.14 -3.32 22.31
CA GLU A 103 -2.20 -4.14 22.90
C GLU A 103 -1.64 -5.40 23.56
N GLU A 104 -0.75 -6.12 22.87
CA GLU A 104 -0.09 -7.31 23.40
C GLU A 104 0.71 -6.99 24.67
N GLN A 105 1.45 -5.88 24.67
CA GLN A 105 2.18 -5.43 25.86
C GLN A 105 1.23 -5.09 27.00
N THR A 106 0.09 -4.45 26.72
CA THR A 106 -0.91 -4.11 27.74
C THR A 106 -1.54 -5.36 28.35
N LEU A 107 -1.87 -6.37 27.54
CA LEU A 107 -2.46 -7.64 27.99
C LEU A 107 -1.50 -8.48 28.84
N ASN A 108 -0.21 -8.45 28.54
CA ASN A 108 0.80 -9.30 29.19
C ASN A 108 1.58 -8.60 30.31
N SER A 109 1.27 -7.35 30.63
CA SER A 109 2.00 -6.58 31.66
C SER A 109 1.10 -6.07 32.77
N TYR A 110 1.71 -5.89 33.94
CA TYR A 110 1.11 -5.12 35.02
C TYR A 110 1.07 -3.64 34.67
N GLY A 111 0.08 -2.95 35.20
CA GLY A 111 -0.02 -1.50 35.08
C GLY A 111 -1.07 -0.93 36.01
N TRP A 112 -1.16 0.39 36.07
CA TRP A 112 -2.23 1.07 36.78
C TRP A 112 -3.39 1.34 35.82
N VAL A 113 -4.61 1.07 36.28
CA VAL A 113 -5.84 1.55 35.62
C VAL A 113 -6.25 2.87 36.26
N ASP A 114 -6.23 2.91 37.59
CA ASP A 114 -6.46 4.12 38.38
C ASP A 114 -5.55 4.08 39.62
N GLN A 115 -4.47 4.86 39.57
CA GLN A 115 -3.49 4.89 40.65
C GLN A 115 -4.03 5.54 41.93
N GLN A 116 -4.95 6.50 41.82
CA GLN A 116 -5.50 7.21 42.98
C GLN A 116 -6.41 6.29 43.79
N ASN A 117 -7.20 5.47 43.10
CA ASN A 117 -8.10 4.50 43.71
C ASN A 117 -7.47 3.12 43.93
N GLY A 118 -6.16 2.97 43.67
CA GLY A 118 -5.44 1.72 43.91
C GLY A 118 -5.81 0.57 42.94
N VAL A 119 -6.39 0.88 41.78
CA VAL A 119 -6.83 -0.12 40.81
C VAL A 119 -5.71 -0.48 39.85
N VAL A 120 -5.25 -1.73 39.93
CA VAL A 120 -4.18 -2.29 39.10
C VAL A 120 -4.72 -3.21 37.99
N ARG A 121 -4.09 -3.12 36.81
CA ARG A 121 -4.15 -4.11 35.75
C ARG A 121 -3.20 -5.26 36.07
N ILE A 122 -3.68 -6.48 35.89
CA ILE A 122 -2.86 -7.70 35.94
C ILE A 122 -2.77 -8.32 34.54
N PRO A 123 -1.71 -9.09 34.22
CA PRO A 123 -1.62 -9.84 32.98
C PRO A 123 -2.82 -10.76 32.77
N ILE A 124 -3.26 -10.91 31.53
CA ILE A 124 -4.47 -11.65 31.17
C ILE A 124 -4.41 -13.11 31.63
N ASP A 125 -3.25 -13.76 31.52
CA ASP A 125 -3.03 -15.13 32.02
C ASP A 125 -3.29 -15.23 33.52
N ARG A 126 -2.86 -14.23 34.28
CA ARG A 126 -3.09 -14.20 35.72
C ARG A 126 -4.55 -13.94 36.04
N ALA A 127 -5.22 -13.06 35.29
CA ALA A 127 -6.64 -12.82 35.42
C ALA A 127 -7.45 -14.11 35.17
N MET A 128 -7.13 -14.85 34.10
CA MET A 128 -7.77 -16.12 33.76
C MET A 128 -7.56 -17.16 34.86
N GLN A 129 -6.35 -17.32 35.39
CA GLN A 129 -6.08 -18.24 36.50
C GLN A 129 -6.90 -17.89 37.74
N LEU A 130 -6.93 -16.61 38.11
CA LEU A 130 -7.68 -16.13 39.27
C LEU A 130 -9.19 -16.29 39.08
N LEU A 131 -9.70 -16.11 37.86
CA LEU A 131 -11.10 -16.33 37.53
C LEU A 131 -11.46 -17.81 37.57
N ALA A 132 -10.61 -18.69 37.03
CA ALA A 132 -10.79 -20.13 37.10
C ALA A 132 -10.81 -20.64 38.55
N GLN A 133 -9.94 -20.09 39.41
CA GLN A 133 -9.90 -20.42 40.84
C GLN A 133 -11.13 -19.93 41.61
N ARG A 134 -11.62 -18.72 41.29
CA ARG A 134 -12.80 -18.14 41.95
C ARG A 134 -14.12 -18.69 41.42
N GLY A 135 -14.11 -19.26 40.21
CA GLY A 135 -15.30 -19.60 39.46
C GLY A 135 -15.93 -18.37 38.79
N LEU A 136 -16.76 -18.61 37.77
CA LEU A 136 -17.55 -17.56 37.14
C LEU A 136 -18.68 -17.11 38.09
N PRO A 137 -18.98 -15.81 38.18
CA PRO A 137 -20.10 -15.34 38.99
C PRO A 137 -21.41 -15.92 38.45
N THR A 138 -22.05 -16.82 39.20
CA THR A 138 -23.30 -17.50 38.81
C THR A 138 -24.56 -16.67 39.12
N ARG A 139 -24.39 -15.48 39.72
CA ARG A 139 -25.45 -14.49 39.93
C ARG A 139 -24.87 -13.09 39.72
N PRO A 140 -25.49 -12.22 38.92
CA PRO A 140 -25.07 -10.83 38.85
C PRO A 140 -25.18 -10.22 40.25
N GLN A 141 -24.06 -9.71 40.77
CA GLN A 141 -24.04 -8.89 41.97
C GLN A 141 -24.90 -7.65 41.66
N ILE A 142 -25.98 -7.47 42.41
CA ILE A 142 -26.86 -6.31 42.27
C ILE A 142 -25.99 -5.07 42.58
N GLY A 143 -25.67 -4.28 41.56
CA GLY A 143 -24.98 -2.99 41.71
C GLY A 143 -23.66 -2.80 40.96
N THR A 144 -23.14 -3.79 40.22
CA THR A 144 -21.85 -3.64 39.50
C THR A 144 -21.96 -3.80 37.97
N VAL A 145 -23.06 -3.32 37.38
CA VAL A 145 -23.10 -3.13 35.93
C VAL A 145 -22.34 -1.82 35.64
N PRO A 146 -21.19 -1.84 34.94
CA PRO A 146 -20.58 -0.60 34.47
C PRO A 146 -21.65 0.16 33.66
N PRO A 147 -21.76 1.50 33.82
CA PRO A 147 -22.83 2.24 33.18
C PRO A 147 -22.81 1.98 31.68
N SER A 148 -23.82 1.24 31.20
CA SER A 148 -23.99 1.05 29.77
C SER A 148 -24.21 2.44 29.17
N PRO A 149 -23.44 2.85 28.15
CA PRO A 149 -23.61 4.16 27.52
C PRO A 149 -25.06 4.39 27.04
N VAL A 150 -25.78 3.30 26.75
CA VAL A 150 -27.22 3.31 26.41
C VAL A 150 -28.08 3.79 27.58
N ASN A 151 -27.80 3.34 28.80
CA ASN A 151 -28.55 3.73 30.00
C ASN A 151 -28.24 5.18 30.40
N VAL A 152 -26.99 5.63 30.20
CA VAL A 152 -26.59 7.02 30.45
C VAL A 152 -27.27 7.96 29.45
N ALA A 153 -27.28 7.61 28.16
CA ALA A 153 -27.96 8.38 27.13
C ALA A 153 -29.47 8.45 27.36
N LYS A 154 -30.09 7.35 27.78
CA LYS A 154 -31.53 7.31 28.11
C LYS A 154 -31.87 8.22 29.30
N GLN A 155 -31.07 8.19 30.37
CA GLN A 155 -31.26 9.06 31.52
C GLN A 155 -31.01 10.54 31.19
N ALA A 156 -30.05 10.85 30.30
CA ALA A 156 -29.84 12.20 29.82
C ALA A 156 -31.04 12.70 29.01
N ALA A 157 -31.57 11.86 28.11
CA ALA A 157 -32.76 12.17 27.32
C ALA A 157 -34.01 12.43 28.19
N GLU A 158 -34.25 11.59 29.20
CA GLU A 158 -35.36 11.74 30.16
C GLU A 158 -35.23 13.03 30.99
N ARG A 159 -34.01 13.45 31.37
CA ARG A 159 -33.79 14.71 32.09
C ARG A 159 -34.01 15.95 31.21
N SER A 160 -33.78 15.83 29.92
CA SER A 160 -34.02 16.90 28.94
C SER A 160 -35.45 16.95 28.42
N ASP A 161 -36.28 15.92 28.67
CA ASP A 161 -37.68 15.92 28.28
C ASP A 161 -38.52 16.80 29.23
N THR A 162 -38.69 18.06 28.84
CA THR A 162 -39.52 19.03 29.57
C THR A 162 -41.01 18.97 29.20
N SER A 163 -41.44 18.04 28.34
CA SER A 163 -42.82 18.00 27.82
C SER A 163 -43.87 17.70 28.90
N GLU A 164 -43.54 16.86 29.88
CA GLU A 164 -44.39 16.56 31.05
C GLU A 164 -44.65 17.78 31.94
N LYS A 165 -43.67 18.68 32.06
CA LYS A 165 -43.76 19.86 32.93
C LYS A 165 -44.68 20.95 32.37
N GLN A 166 -44.92 20.94 31.05
CA GLN A 166 -45.81 21.88 30.39
C GLN A 166 -47.27 21.42 30.39
N ARG A 167 -47.51 20.10 30.46
CA ARG A 167 -48.87 19.52 30.42
C ARG A 167 -49.70 19.67 31.70
N LYS A 168 -49.08 20.13 32.80
CA LYS A 168 -49.72 20.27 34.12
C LYS A 168 -50.11 21.71 34.48
N LYS A 169 -50.10 22.61 33.51
CA LYS A 169 -50.34 24.06 33.69
C LYS A 169 -51.58 24.62 32.96
N GLU A 170 -52.43 23.77 32.40
CA GLU A 170 -53.78 24.15 31.92
C GLU A 170 -54.86 23.64 32.88
#